data_AF-A0AAE3T6H3-F1
#
_entry.id   AF-A0AAE3T6H3-F1
#
_cell.length_a   1.000
_cell.length_b   1.000
_cell.length_c   1.000
_cell.angle_alpha   90.00
_cell.angle_beta   90.00
_cell.angle_gamma   90.00
#
_symmetry.space_group_name_H-M   'P 1'
#
loop_
_entity.id
_entity.type
_entity.pdbx_description
1 polymer ?
#
loop_
_entity_poly.entity_id
_entity_poly.type
_entity_poly.pdbx_seq_one_letter_code
_entity_poly.pdbx_strand_id
1 'polypeptide(L)'
;MLVDKWLLAPSNSYGEPAFVRRGYYVDVHFICSDCGSREVWTAAQQKWWYEVAKGYVYSTAARCLACRRQRRSGRMNNNKCNAIKAS
;
A
#
# COMPACT_ATOMS: atom_id res chain seq x y z
N MET A 1 3.43 14.92 9.79
CA MET A 1 3.17 15.19 8.35
C MET A 1 1.69 15.49 8.19
N LEU A 2 1.30 16.71 7.83
CA LEU A 2 -0.11 17.09 7.66
C LEU A 2 -0.74 16.43 6.43
N VAL A 3 -2.05 16.17 6.50
CA VAL A 3 -2.87 15.59 5.42
C VAL A 3 -3.43 16.72 4.56
N ASP A 4 -3.29 16.59 3.25
CA ASP A 4 -4.03 17.42 2.30
C ASP A 4 -5.24 16.65 1.75
N LYS A 5 -6.44 17.03 2.22
CA LYS A 5 -7.69 16.35 1.86
C LYS A 5 -8.02 16.43 0.38
N TRP A 6 -7.58 17.49 -0.31
CA TRP A 6 -7.87 17.70 -1.74
C TRP A 6 -7.04 16.79 -2.64
N LEU A 7 -5.94 16.25 -2.13
CA LEU A 7 -5.08 15.32 -2.85
C LEU A 7 -5.50 13.86 -2.64
N LEU A 8 -6.46 13.56 -1.77
CA LEU A 8 -6.90 12.19 -1.57
C LEU A 8 -7.71 11.69 -2.78
N ALA A 9 -7.58 10.41 -3.08
CA ALA A 9 -8.44 9.78 -4.09
C ALA A 9 -9.91 9.79 -3.60
N PRO A 10 -10.91 10.01 -4.48
CA PRO A 10 -12.31 9.89 -4.12
C PRO A 10 -12.60 8.48 -3.57
N SER A 11 -13.32 8.40 -2.45
CA SER A 11 -13.76 7.13 -1.88
C SER A 11 -15.26 7.14 -1.70
N ASN A 12 -15.96 6.13 -2.24
CA ASN A 12 -17.41 5.98 -2.08
C ASN A 12 -17.81 5.32 -0.74
N SER A 13 -17.02 5.54 0.31
CA SER A 13 -17.26 4.96 1.64
C SER A 13 -17.91 6.00 2.54
N TYR A 14 -18.87 5.57 3.36
CA TYR A 14 -19.66 6.42 4.25
C TYR A 14 -18.90 6.92 5.51
N GLY A 15 -17.58 7.05 5.45
CA GLY A 15 -16.77 7.41 6.62
C GLY A 15 -15.49 8.14 6.26
N GLU A 16 -14.97 8.88 7.24
CA GLU A 16 -13.67 9.54 7.17
C GLU A 16 -12.59 8.65 7.83
N PRO A 17 -11.49 8.31 7.13
CA PRO A 17 -10.38 7.55 7.70
C PRO A 17 -9.77 8.27 8.91
N ALA A 18 -9.26 7.51 9.88
CA ALA A 18 -8.74 8.05 11.13
C ALA A 18 -7.63 9.10 10.94
N PHE A 19 -6.75 8.95 9.95
CA PHE A 19 -5.70 9.92 9.66
C PHE A 19 -6.24 11.25 9.12
N VAL A 20 -7.34 11.21 8.36
CA VAL A 20 -7.99 12.41 7.81
C VAL A 20 -8.71 13.17 8.92
N ARG A 21 -9.43 12.46 9.80
CA ARG A 21 -10.06 13.05 10.99
C ARG A 21 -9.04 13.71 11.91
N ARG A 22 -7.89 13.06 12.09
CA ARG A 22 -6.79 13.57 12.90
C ARG A 22 -6.01 14.70 12.22
N GLY A 23 -6.02 14.78 10.90
CA GLY A 23 -5.34 15.82 10.10
C GLY A 23 -3.83 15.61 9.87
N TYR A 24 -3.25 14.51 10.36
CA TYR A 24 -1.84 14.18 10.15
C TYR A 24 -1.56 12.66 10.12
N TYR A 25 -0.52 12.28 9.40
CA TYR A 25 0.02 10.91 9.37
C TYR A 25 0.94 10.65 10.57
N VAL A 26 0.94 9.40 11.04
CA VAL A 26 1.77 8.89 12.14
C VAL A 26 2.45 7.62 11.70
N ASP A 27 3.63 7.31 12.23
CA ASP A 27 4.31 6.05 11.91
C ASP A 27 3.51 4.85 12.44
N VAL A 28 3.27 3.86 11.58
CA VAL A 28 2.50 2.67 11.92
C VAL A 28 3.37 1.43 11.75
N HIS A 29 3.58 0.69 12.83
CA HIS A 29 4.26 -0.59 12.78
C HIS A 29 3.35 -1.64 12.12
N PHE A 30 3.93 -2.47 11.25
CA PHE A 30 3.23 -3.60 10.66
C PHE A 30 4.16 -4.80 10.51
N ILE A 31 3.57 -5.98 10.40
CA ILE A 31 4.30 -7.21 10.10
C ILE A 31 4.04 -7.54 8.64
N CYS A 32 5.10 -7.77 7.86
CA CYS A 32 4.96 -8.16 6.48
C CYS A 32 4.21 -9.50 6.37
N SER A 33 3.13 -9.54 5.60
CA SER A 33 2.33 -10.74 5.39
C SER A 33 3.06 -11.90 4.71
N ASP A 34 4.15 -11.60 4.00
CA ASP A 34 4.85 -12.57 3.16
C ASP A 34 6.10 -13.12 3.89
N CYS A 35 6.94 -12.26 4.49
CA CYS A 35 8.18 -12.68 5.15
C CYS A 35 8.18 -12.54 6.68
N GLY A 36 7.14 -11.96 7.29
CA GLY A 36 7.07 -11.76 8.73
C GLY A 36 7.98 -10.66 9.30
N SER A 37 8.68 -9.87 8.47
CA SER A 37 9.52 -8.78 8.97
C SER A 37 8.69 -7.70 9.66
N ARG A 38 9.19 -7.17 10.78
CA ARG A 38 8.61 -6.01 11.47
C ARG A 38 9.10 -4.75 10.79
N GLU A 39 8.18 -3.97 10.26
CA GLU A 39 8.45 -2.80 9.46
C GLU A 39 7.66 -1.61 9.98
N VAL A 40 8.09 -0.41 9.60
CA VAL A 40 7.37 0.83 9.89
C VAL A 40 6.85 1.43 8.60
N TRP A 41 5.54 1.63 8.53
CA TRP A 41 4.93 2.45 7.50
C TRP A 41 4.99 3.90 7.93
N THR A 42 6.00 4.61 7.43
CA THR A 42 6.29 5.96 7.90
C THR A 42 5.21 6.94 7.46
N ALA A 43 5.07 8.03 8.22
CA ALA A 43 4.19 9.14 7.89
C ALA A 43 4.48 9.71 6.49
N ALA A 44 5.74 9.70 6.06
CA ALA A 44 6.14 10.13 4.72
C ALA A 44 5.69 9.15 3.62
N GLN A 45 5.81 7.84 3.86
CA GLN A 45 5.34 6.82 2.94
C GLN A 45 3.81 6.84 2.79
N GLN A 46 3.09 7.09 3.89
CA GLN A 46 1.63 7.27 3.87
C GLN A 46 1.24 8.49 3.04
N LYS A 47 1.88 9.64 3.27
CA LYS A 47 1.62 10.86 2.51
C LYS A 47 1.78 10.63 1.01
N TRP A 48 2.92 10.05 0.60
CA TRP A 48 3.14 9.72 -0.81
C TRP A 48 2.09 8.75 -1.34
N TRP A 49 1.75 7.70 -0.59
CA TRP A 49 0.79 6.68 -1.03
C TRP A 49 -0.61 7.26 -1.29
N TYR A 50 -1.15 8.03 -0.34
CA TYR A 50 -2.51 8.54 -0.44
C TYR A 50 -2.62 9.76 -1.37
N GLU A 51 -1.65 10.68 -1.31
CA GLU A 51 -1.77 11.98 -1.99
C GLU A 51 -1.16 11.97 -3.40
N VAL A 52 -0.09 11.21 -3.62
CA VAL A 52 0.63 11.15 -4.90
C VAL A 52 0.25 9.90 -5.69
N ALA A 53 0.38 8.73 -5.09
CA ALA A 53 0.07 7.46 -5.76
C ALA A 53 -1.45 7.17 -5.84
N LYS A 54 -2.28 8.03 -5.23
CA LYS A 54 -3.75 7.91 -5.18
C LYS A 54 -4.23 6.54 -4.67
N GLY A 55 -3.51 5.99 -3.71
CA GLY A 55 -3.88 4.76 -3.04
C GLY A 55 -5.23 4.89 -2.33
N TYR A 56 -5.98 3.79 -2.27
CA TYR A 56 -7.28 3.77 -1.61
C TYR A 56 -7.15 4.16 -0.14
N VAL A 57 -7.97 5.09 0.35
CA VAL A 57 -7.80 5.71 1.67
C VAL A 57 -7.95 4.74 2.86
N TYR A 58 -8.60 3.59 2.66
CA TYR A 58 -8.68 2.52 3.68
C TYR A 58 -7.63 1.41 3.50
N SER A 59 -6.75 1.52 2.51
CA SER A 59 -5.64 0.58 2.35
C SER A 59 -4.51 0.88 3.35
N THR A 60 -3.81 -0.17 3.78
CA THR A 60 -2.66 -0.10 4.69
C THR A 60 -1.44 -0.83 4.13
N ALA A 61 -0.26 -0.56 4.69
CA ALA A 61 0.94 -1.32 4.36
C ALA A 61 0.85 -2.75 4.93
N ALA A 62 0.75 -3.73 4.04
CA ALA A 62 0.73 -5.15 4.41
C ALA A 62 2.04 -5.89 4.08
N ARG A 63 2.91 -5.31 3.24
CA ARG A 63 4.14 -5.96 2.75
C ARG A 63 5.32 -5.02 2.80
N CYS A 64 6.52 -5.53 3.13
CA CYS A 64 7.77 -4.78 3.08
C CYS A 64 8.15 -4.44 1.63
N LEU A 65 9.10 -3.51 1.46
CA LEU A 65 9.55 -3.10 0.13
C LEU A 65 10.17 -4.26 -0.68
N ALA A 66 10.94 -5.13 -0.02
CA ALA A 66 11.56 -6.29 -0.66
C ALA A 66 10.51 -7.23 -1.25
N CYS A 67 9.51 -7.63 -0.47
CA CYS A 67 8.42 -8.49 -0.95
C CYS A 67 7.58 -7.80 -2.02
N ARG A 68 7.33 -6.48 -1.93
CA ARG A 68 6.65 -5.74 -3.01
C ARG A 68 7.45 -5.78 -4.32
N ARG A 69 8.78 -5.62 -4.27
CA ARG A 69 9.66 -5.71 -5.45
C ARG A 69 9.67 -7.12 -6.04
N GLN A 70 9.82 -8.15 -5.22
CA GLN A 70 9.84 -9.54 -5.66
C GLN A 70 8.51 -9.95 -6.32
N ARG A 71 7.37 -9.46 -5.84
CA ARG A 71 6.07 -9.71 -6.49
C ARG A 71 5.92 -8.99 -7.82
N ARG A 72 6.49 -7.78 -7.95
CA ARG A 72 6.50 -7.05 -9.23
C ARG A 72 7.36 -7.78 -10.26
N SER A 73 8.54 -8.27 -9.88
CA SER A 73 9.40 -9.05 -10.78
C SER A 73 8.80 -10.44 -11.09
N GLY A 74 8.21 -11.11 -10.10
CA GLY A 74 7.60 -12.44 -10.28
C GLY A 74 6.35 -12.44 -11.17
N ARG A 75 5.58 -11.33 -11.21
CA ARG A 75 4.45 -11.19 -12.15
C ARG A 75 4.87 -11.22 -13.62
N MET A 76 6.11 -10.85 -13.94
CA MET A 76 6.63 -10.90 -15.31
C MET A 76 6.86 -12.35 -15.79
N ASN A 77 6.90 -13.33 -14.88
CA ASN A 77 7.26 -14.72 -15.18
C ASN A 77 6.05 -15.67 -15.27
N ASN A 78 4.88 -15.27 -14.78
CA ASN A 78 3.69 -16.13 -14.77
C ASN A 78 3.00 -16.23 -16.15
N ASN A 79 3.33 -15.35 -17.11
CA ASN A 79 2.79 -15.44 -18.47
C ASN A 79 3.45 -16.54 -19.34
N LYS A 80 4.48 -17.25 -18.83
CA LYS A 80 5.14 -18.34 -19.56
C LYS A 80 4.74 -19.74 -19.11
N CYS A 81 4.01 -19.90 -18.00
CA CYS A 81 3.68 -21.24 -17.47
C CYS A 81 2.33 -21.81 -17.99
N ASN A 82 1.46 -20.99 -18.57
CA ASN A 82 0.21 -21.48 -19.17
C ASN A 82 0.39 -22.14 -20.55
N ALA A 83 1.60 -22.20 -21.10
CA ALA A 83 1.88 -22.85 -22.39
C ALA A 83 2.32 -24.32 -22.29
N ILE A 84 2.49 -24.88 -21.08
CA ILE A 84 3.03 -26.24 -20.87
C ILE A 84 1.96 -27.23 -20.35
N LYS A 85 0.74 -26.77 -20.05
CA LYS A 85 -0.38 -27.63 -19.60
C LYS A 85 -1.47 -27.86 -20.66
N ALA A 86 -1.09 -27.81 -21.94
CA ALA A 86 -1.92 -28.27 -23.05
C ALA A 86 -1.07 -29.20 -23.92
N SER A 87 -0.89 -30.44 -23.46
CA SER A 87 -0.28 -31.54 -24.21
C SER A 87 -0.97 -32.83 -23.78
#